data_AF-A0A1G7T233-F1
#
_entry.id   AF-A0A1G7T233-F1
#
_cell.length_a   1.000
_cell.length_b   1.000
_cell.length_c   1.000
_cell.angle_alpha   90.00
_cell.angle_beta   90.00
_cell.angle_gamma   90.00
#
_symmetry.space_group_name_H-M   'P 1'
#
loop_
_entity.id
_entity.type
_entity.pdbx_description
1 polymer ?
#
loop_
_entity_poly.entity_id
_entity_poly.type
_entity_poly.pdbx_seq_one_letter_code
_entity_poly.pdbx_strand_id
1 'polypeptide(L)' 'MLLAAAGETTSTFNGFDIFMILFTIVILIGVVRLATQREKNLFAIGFGIFSLLVFLASDAIMVKSWFS' A
#
# COMPACT_ATOMS: atom_id res chain seq x y z
N MET A 1 21.97 33.81 -12.91
CA MET A 1 22.69 33.05 -11.87
C MET A 1 22.42 31.57 -12.10
N LEU A 2 23.43 30.84 -12.57
CA LEU A 2 23.43 29.37 -12.57
C LEU A 2 23.79 28.92 -11.15
N LEU A 3 22.80 28.92 -10.27
CA LEU A 3 22.97 28.34 -8.94
C LEU A 3 22.70 26.85 -9.09
N ALA A 4 23.77 26.07 -9.16
CA ALA A 4 23.71 24.63 -9.06
C ALA A 4 22.80 24.27 -7.88
N ALA A 5 21.68 23.60 -8.16
CA ALA A 5 20.93 22.88 -7.15
C ALA A 5 21.87 21.81 -6.62
N ALA A 6 22.56 22.14 -5.53
CA ALA A 6 23.35 21.21 -4.75
C ALA A 6 22.45 20.00 -4.47
N GLY A 7 22.94 18.82 -4.83
CA GLY A 7 22.13 17.61 -5.00
C GLY A 7 21.08 17.44 -3.90
N GLU A 8 19.83 17.68 -4.25
CA GLU A 8 18.74 17.00 -3.56
C GLU A 8 18.98 15.52 -3.80
N THR A 9 19.39 14.82 -2.75
CA THR A 9 19.25 13.38 -2.70
C THR A 9 17.76 13.15 -2.79
N THR A 10 17.27 12.84 -4.00
CA THR A 10 15.85 12.55 -4.22
C THR A 10 15.54 11.31 -3.39
N SER A 11 14.96 11.53 -2.22
CA SER A 11 14.48 10.43 -1.37
C SER A 11 13.44 9.67 -2.18
N THR A 12 13.72 8.40 -2.46
CA THR A 12 12.74 7.49 -3.08
C THR A 12 11.59 7.20 -2.11
N PHE A 13 11.82 7.39 -0.81
CA PHE A 13 10.79 7.37 0.22
C PHE A 13 10.03 8.70 0.27
N ASN A 14 8.69 8.61 0.21
CA ASN A 14 7.79 9.73 0.38
C ASN A 14 6.94 9.54 1.65
N GLY A 15 6.58 10.63 2.33
CA GLY A 15 5.65 10.55 3.48
C GLY A 15 4.29 9.94 3.13
N PHE A 16 3.88 9.98 1.86
CA PHE A 16 2.67 9.33 1.37
C PHE A 16 2.73 7.80 1.46
N ASP A 17 3.93 7.22 1.41
CA ASP A 17 4.13 5.77 1.43
C ASP A 17 3.64 5.14 2.75
N ILE A 18 3.72 5.90 3.85
CA ILE A 18 3.17 5.51 5.15
C ILE A 18 1.65 5.32 5.06
N PHE A 19 0.95 6.23 4.38
CA PHE A 19 -0.50 6.15 4.20
C PHE A 19 -0.88 4.97 3.30
N MET A 20 -0.08 4.66 2.28
CA MET A 20 -0.23 3.45 1.45
C MET A 20 -0.22 2.19 2.31
N ILE A 21 0.81 2.00 3.12
CA ILE A 21 0.94 0.82 4.00
C ILE A 21 -0.19 0.74 5.02
N LEU A 22 -0.55 1.87 5.65
CA LEU A 22 -1.67 1.93 6.58
C LEU A 22 -2.99 1.54 5.89
N PHE A 23 -3.20 1.96 4.65
CA PHE A 23 -4.39 1.59 3.89
C PHE A 23 -4.42 0.09 3.57
N THR A 24 -3.28 -0.51 3.21
CA THR A 24 -3.16 -1.97 3.04
C THR A 24 -3.55 -2.72 4.32
N ILE A 25 -3.10 -2.23 5.49
CA ILE A 25 -3.47 -2.81 6.79
C ILE A 25 -4.98 -2.70 7.04
N VAL A 26 -5.60 -1.56 6.71
CA VAL A 26 -7.06 -1.38 6.84
C VAL A 26 -7.82 -2.35 5.95
N ILE A 27 -7.39 -2.56 4.70
CA ILE A 27 -7.98 -3.56 3.80
C ILE A 27 -7.87 -4.95 4.43
N LEU A 28 -6.68 -5.33 4.92
CA LEU A 28 -6.44 -6.62 5.55
C LEU A 28 -7.41 -6.85 6.73
N ILE A 29 -7.56 -5.86 7.61
CA ILE A 29 -8.51 -5.92 8.74
C ILE A 29 -9.94 -6.07 8.22
N GLY A 30 -10.33 -5.32 7.18
CA GLY A 30 -11.64 -5.43 6.55
C GLY A 30 -11.92 -6.82 6.00
N VAL A 31 -10.96 -7.41 5.28
CA VAL A 31 -11.05 -8.77 4.72
C VAL A 31 -11.17 -9.81 5.83
N VAL A 32 -10.32 -9.74 6.86
CA VAL A 32 -10.38 -10.66 8.01
C VAL A 32 -11.72 -10.54 8.72
N ARG A 33 -12.16 -9.31 9.03
CA ARG A 33 -13.45 -9.07 9.67
C ARG A 33 -14.59 -9.70 8.88
N LEU A 34 -14.58 -9.54 7.55
CA LEU A 34 -15.62 -10.05 6.67
C LEU A 34 -15.57 -11.58 6.54
N ALA A 35 -14.37 -12.17 6.54
CA ALA A 35 -14.18 -13.63 6.52
C ALA A 35 -14.67 -14.32 7.81
N THR A 36 -14.59 -13.61 8.95
CA THR A 36 -15.06 -14.11 10.26
C THR A 36 -16.56 -13.85 10.51
N GLN A 37 -17.26 -13.10 9.66
CA GLN A 37 -18.71 -12.93 9.80
C GLN A 37 -19.45 -14.26 9.60
N ARG A 38 -20.54 -14.44 10.37
CA ARG A 38 -21.42 -15.61 10.27
C ARG A 38 -22.21 -15.62 8.96
N GLU A 39 -22.65 -14.44 8.50
CA GLU A 39 -23.22 -14.21 7.18
C GLU A 39 -22.12 -13.74 6.24
N LYS A 40 -21.77 -14.56 5.25
CA LYS A 40 -20.65 -14.28 4.34
C LYS A 40 -21.12 -13.60 3.07
N ASN A 41 -20.64 -12.38 2.82
CA ASN A 41 -20.74 -11.77 1.51
C ASN A 41 -19.54 -12.18 0.66
N LEU A 42 -19.70 -13.28 -0.10
CA LEU A 42 -18.63 -13.86 -0.93
C LEU A 42 -18.08 -12.86 -1.97
N PHE A 43 -18.93 -12.00 -2.52
CA PHE A 43 -18.52 -10.97 -3.47
C PHE A 43 -17.61 -9.93 -2.80
N ALA A 44 -18.01 -9.40 -1.64
CA ALA A 44 -17.21 -8.42 -0.92
C ALA A 44 -15.90 -9.02 -0.36
N ILE A 45 -15.90 -10.30 0.04
CA ILE A 45 -14.68 -11.01 0.44
C ILE A 45 -13.74 -11.15 -0.76
N GLY A 46 -14.25 -11.61 -1.92
CA GLY A 46 -13.46 -11.75 -3.13
C GLY A 46 -12.88 -10.42 -3.61
N PHE A 47 -13.69 -9.37 -3.64
CA PHE A 47 -13.23 -8.02 -3.97
C PHE A 47 -12.17 -7.52 -2.97
N GLY A 48 -12.39 -7.68 -1.66
CA GLY A 48 -11.44 -7.28 -0.65
C GLY A 48 -10.09 -8.01 -0.76
N ILE A 49 -10.11 -9.32 -1.03
CA ILE A 49 -8.89 -10.10 -1.27
C ILE A 49 -8.18 -9.60 -2.53
N PHE A 50 -8.90 -9.34 -3.62
CA PHE A 50 -8.32 -8.81 -4.84
C PHE A 50 -7.67 -7.44 -4.63
N SER A 51 -8.36 -6.53 -3.94
CA SER A 51 -7.80 -5.23 -3.55
C SER A 51 -6.55 -5.40 -2.68
N LEU A 52 -6.58 -6.31 -1.70
CA LEU A 52 -5.42 -6.59 -0.84
C LEU A 52 -4.20 -7.05 -1.65
N LEU A 53 -4.40 -7.93 -2.64
CA LEU A 53 -3.32 -8.40 -3.51
C LEU A 53 -2.72 -7.28 -4.35
N VAL A 54 -3.57 -6.43 -4.94
CA VAL A 54 -3.10 -5.28 -5.73
C VAL A 54 -2.30 -4.30 -4.87
N PHE A 55 -2.78 -4.00 -3.66
CA PHE A 55 -2.09 -3.10 -2.73
C PHE A 55 -0.77 -3.70 -2.22
N LEU A 56 -0.73 -4.99 -1.87
CA LEU A 56 0.51 -5.67 -1.49
C LEU A 56 1.54 -5.68 -2.63
N ALA A 57 1.10 -5.87 -3.88
CA ALA A 57 1.99 -5.79 -5.03
C ALA A 57 2.55 -4.37 -5.22
N SER A 58 1.69 -3.34 -5.08
CA SER A 58 2.12 -1.94 -5.11
C SER A 58 3.11 -1.62 -3.98
N ASP A 59 2.83 -2.06 -2.76
CA ASP A 59 3.71 -1.89 -1.59
C ASP A 59 5.07 -2.57 -1.83
N ALA A 60 5.09 -3.76 -2.42
CA ALA A 60 6.32 -4.48 -2.72
C ALA A 60 7.20 -3.72 -3.75
N ILE A 61 6.59 -3.08 -4.75
CA ILE A 61 7.32 -2.25 -5.73
C ILE A 61 7.84 -0.98 -5.05
N MET A 62 6.99 -0.32 -4.27
CA MET A 62 7.34 0.89 -3.52
C MET A 62 8.53 0.64 -2.57
N VAL A 63 8.46 -0.40 -1.74
CA VAL A 63 9.54 -0.76 -0.80
C VAL A 63 10.82 -1.13 -1.54
N LYS A 64 10.73 -1.86 -2.67
CA LYS A 64 11.93 -2.12 -3.50
C LYS A 64 12.55 -0.84 -4.04
N SER A 65 11.74 0.15 -4.42
CA SER A 65 12.21 1.45 -4.88
C SER A 65 12.95 2.22 -3.80
N TRP A 66 12.70 1.98 -2.51
CA TRP A 66 13.44 2.63 -1.43
C TRP A 66 14.91 2.19 -1.34
N PHE A 67 15.21 0.99 -1.82
CA PHE A 67 16.54 0.38 -1.75
C PHE A 67 17.28 0.34 -3.11
N SER A 68 16.66 0.89 -4.16
CA SER A 68 17.25 0.99 -5.50
C SER A 68 17.85 2.38 -5.75
#